data_AF-A0A3N6G6V2-F1
#
_entry.id   AF-A0A3N6G6V2-F1
#
_cell.length_a   1.000
_cell.length_b   1.000
_cell.length_c   1.000
_cell.angle_alpha   90.00
_cell.angle_beta   90.00
_cell.angle_gamma   90.00
#
_symmetry.space_group_name_H-M   'P 1'
#
loop_
_entity.id
_entity.type
_entity.pdbx_description
1 polymer ?
#
loop_
_entity_poly.entity_id
_entity_poly.type
_entity_poly.pdbx_seq_one_letter_code
_entity_poly.pdbx_strand_id
1 'polypeptide(L)'
;MADRAFQRSQEAYDVMGFTRTVEPGVDDIGVSTENTLGSGYCYGGGLLSLDETVDGAYRMSHRWALDRVPAGRAVPGLRRLHQHLKENGWEVTSYREGGAAGDWDLFVQRDGGDERMSFTWFPDREYFMGGATGSCASDPGWEDGDVGPSGDGLWPPVLGPAQRN
;
A
#
# COMPACT_ATOMS: atom_id res chain seq x y z
N MET A 1 1.79 3.41 -13.79
CA MET A 1 1.22 3.65 -12.45
C MET A 1 1.38 2.44 -11.54
N ALA A 2 0.97 1.25 -11.97
CA ALA A 2 1.17 -0.01 -11.25
C ALA A 2 2.62 -0.20 -10.76
N ASP A 3 3.61 -0.02 -11.66
CA ASP A 3 5.03 -0.14 -11.32
C ASP A 3 5.46 0.81 -10.20
N ARG A 4 4.95 2.06 -10.18
CA ARG A 4 5.27 3.02 -9.13
C ARG A 4 4.69 2.59 -7.79
N ALA A 5 3.44 2.12 -7.76
CA ALA A 5 2.82 1.59 -6.55
C ALA A 5 3.57 0.35 -6.02
N PHE A 6 3.98 -0.56 -6.91
CA PHE A 6 4.81 -1.70 -6.55
C PHE A 6 6.19 -1.26 -6.01
N GLN A 7 6.89 -0.36 -6.70
CA GLN A 7 8.20 0.15 -6.27
C GLN A 7 8.16 0.80 -4.89
N ARG A 8 7.10 1.56 -4.57
CA ARG A 8 6.91 2.12 -3.22
C ARG A 8 6.73 1.04 -2.16
N SER A 9 5.98 -0.01 -2.49
CA SER A 9 5.81 -1.15 -1.59
C SER A 9 7.11 -1.94 -1.41
N GLN A 10 7.88 -2.14 -2.49
CA GLN A 10 9.18 -2.80 -2.48
C GLN A 10 10.18 -2.03 -1.60
N GLU A 11 10.29 -0.72 -1.77
CA GLU A 11 11.13 0.16 -0.94
C GLU A 11 10.77 0.02 0.54
N ALA A 12 9.48 0.07 0.88
CA ALA A 12 9.03 -0.10 2.25
C ALA A 12 9.33 -1.51 2.78
N TYR A 13 9.11 -2.54 1.98
CA TYR A 13 9.40 -3.94 2.34
C TYR A 13 10.88 -4.15 2.69
N ASP A 14 11.78 -3.56 1.90
CA ASP A 14 13.22 -3.61 2.12
C ASP A 14 13.64 -2.89 3.40
N VAL A 15 13.09 -1.70 3.67
CA VAL A 15 13.38 -0.92 4.89
C VAL A 15 12.85 -1.62 6.15
N MET A 16 11.67 -2.25 6.05
CA MET A 16 11.12 -3.12 7.08
C MET A 16 12.08 -4.27 7.40
N GLY A 17 12.87 -4.72 6.43
CA GLY A 17 13.88 -5.76 6.60
C GLY A 17 13.27 -7.17 6.66
N PHE A 18 12.13 -7.36 5.99
CA PHE A 18 11.55 -8.68 5.81
C PHE A 18 12.34 -9.45 4.74
N THR A 19 12.46 -10.77 4.93
CA THR A 19 13.25 -11.64 4.04
C THR A 19 12.41 -12.67 3.32
N ARG A 20 11.10 -12.72 3.60
CA ARG A 20 10.20 -13.69 2.99
C ARG A 20 9.87 -13.22 1.57
N THR A 21 9.70 -14.16 0.67
CA THR A 21 9.16 -13.89 -0.66
C THR A 21 7.65 -14.08 -0.63
N VAL A 22 6.91 -13.20 -1.32
CA VAL A 22 5.46 -13.21 -1.41
C VAL A 22 5.06 -13.31 -2.88
N GLU A 23 4.54 -14.47 -3.25
CA GLU A 23 4.02 -14.72 -4.60
C GLU A 23 2.76 -13.88 -4.85
N PRO A 24 2.51 -13.47 -6.10
CA PRO A 24 1.29 -12.76 -6.47
C PRO A 24 0.02 -13.53 -6.11
N GLY A 25 -0.99 -12.82 -5.63
CA GLY A 25 -2.29 -13.36 -5.24
C GLY A 25 -2.57 -13.27 -3.74
N VAL A 26 -3.70 -13.87 -3.35
CA VAL A 26 -4.15 -14.03 -1.98
C VAL A 26 -4.87 -15.37 -1.85
N ASP A 27 -4.52 -16.13 -0.82
CA ASP A 27 -5.21 -17.40 -0.52
C ASP A 27 -6.42 -17.15 0.39
N ASP A 28 -6.24 -16.42 1.49
CA ASP A 28 -7.28 -16.06 2.46
C ASP A 28 -7.03 -14.65 3.04
N ILE A 29 -7.94 -13.71 2.75
CA ILE A 29 -7.78 -12.29 3.08
C ILE A 29 -7.74 -12.10 4.60
N GLY A 30 -6.68 -11.45 5.09
CA GLY A 30 -6.53 -11.13 6.51
C GLY A 30 -5.98 -12.29 7.36
N VAL A 31 -5.63 -13.40 6.72
CA VAL A 31 -5.09 -14.61 7.35
C VAL A 31 -3.81 -15.08 6.66
N SER A 32 -3.77 -15.11 5.32
CA SER A 32 -2.62 -15.55 4.54
C SER A 32 -1.74 -14.39 4.07
N THR A 33 -0.61 -14.72 3.47
CA THR A 33 0.12 -13.74 2.67
C THR A 33 -0.75 -13.18 1.55
N GLU A 34 -0.50 -11.92 1.21
CA GLU A 34 -1.13 -11.21 0.10
C GLU A 34 -0.06 -10.48 -0.70
N ASN A 35 -0.22 -10.45 -2.02
CA ASN A 35 0.52 -9.59 -2.94
C ASN A 35 -0.38 -9.30 -4.15
N THR A 36 -1.06 -8.16 -4.15
CA THR A 36 -2.08 -7.82 -5.14
C THR A 36 -1.88 -6.42 -5.71
N LEU A 37 -2.22 -6.26 -6.98
CA LEU A 37 -2.49 -4.95 -7.58
C LEU A 37 -4.00 -4.76 -7.68
N GLY A 38 -4.45 -3.54 -7.45
CA GLY A 38 -5.83 -3.17 -7.65
C GLY A 38 -5.92 -1.75 -8.19
N SER A 39 -6.98 -1.49 -8.94
CA SER A 39 -7.32 -0.14 -9.34
C SER A 39 -8.46 0.42 -8.48
N GLY A 40 -8.61 1.73 -8.47
CA GLY A 40 -9.70 2.37 -7.74
C GLY A 40 -10.09 3.68 -8.38
N TYR A 41 -11.31 4.10 -8.08
CA TYR A 41 -11.86 5.35 -8.58
C TYR A 41 -11.10 6.57 -8.06
N CYS A 42 -11.11 7.60 -8.89
CA CYS A 42 -10.71 8.95 -8.56
C CYS A 42 -11.96 9.81 -8.37
N TYR A 43 -11.94 10.68 -7.36
CA TYR A 43 -13.10 11.50 -6.98
C TYR A 43 -12.83 12.98 -7.24
N GLY A 44 -13.86 13.71 -7.65
CA GLY A 44 -13.79 15.14 -7.86
C GLY A 44 -13.60 15.91 -6.55
N GLY A 45 -12.68 16.87 -6.51
CA GLY A 45 -12.33 17.66 -5.32
C GLY A 45 -13.35 18.75 -4.90
N GLY A 46 -14.63 18.58 -5.24
CA GLY A 46 -15.69 19.54 -4.90
C GLY A 46 -16.22 19.35 -3.48
N LEU A 47 -16.50 20.45 -2.77
CA LEU A 47 -17.02 20.46 -1.38
C LEU A 47 -18.37 19.71 -1.21
N LEU A 48 -19.05 19.37 -2.31
CA LEU A 48 -20.31 18.63 -2.37
C LEU A 48 -20.20 17.32 -3.19
N SER A 49 -19.01 16.97 -3.69
CA SER A 49 -18.82 15.97 -4.75
C SER A 49 -17.87 14.83 -4.36
N LEU A 50 -17.67 14.57 -3.06
CA LEU A 50 -16.81 13.47 -2.60
C LEU A 50 -17.28 12.08 -3.08
N ASP A 51 -18.53 11.97 -3.53
CA ASP A 51 -19.12 10.74 -4.07
C ASP A 51 -19.09 10.67 -5.61
N GLU A 52 -18.69 11.74 -6.30
CA GLU A 52 -18.66 11.78 -7.77
C GLU A 52 -17.30 11.30 -8.29
N THR A 53 -17.32 10.16 -8.96
CA THR A 53 -16.16 9.62 -9.66
C THR A 53 -15.88 10.42 -10.91
N VAL A 54 -14.61 10.66 -11.23
CA VAL A 54 -14.22 11.27 -12.50
C VAL A 54 -14.11 10.17 -13.54
N ASP A 55 -14.97 10.22 -14.56
CA ASP A 55 -14.99 9.25 -15.65
C ASP A 55 -13.62 9.12 -16.32
N GLY A 56 -13.22 7.87 -16.57
CA GLY A 56 -11.91 7.52 -17.11
C GLY A 56 -10.73 7.79 -16.18
N ALA A 57 -10.92 8.37 -14.99
CA ALA A 57 -9.83 8.56 -14.04
C ALA A 57 -9.74 7.41 -13.04
N TYR A 58 -8.56 6.84 -12.94
CA TYR A 58 -8.26 5.75 -12.03
C TYR A 58 -6.92 5.95 -11.34
N ARG A 59 -6.73 5.24 -10.23
CA ARG A 59 -5.44 5.14 -9.55
C ARG A 59 -5.09 3.69 -9.33
N MET A 60 -3.80 3.39 -9.33
CA MET A 60 -3.29 2.06 -9.02
C MET A 60 -2.85 1.98 -7.56
N SER A 61 -3.12 0.84 -6.96
CA SER A 61 -2.65 0.49 -5.63
C SER A 61 -1.98 -0.89 -5.67
N HIS A 62 -1.00 -1.05 -4.79
CA HIS A 62 -0.38 -2.33 -4.49
C HIS A 62 -0.57 -2.62 -3.01
N ARG A 63 -1.02 -3.83 -2.69
CA ARG A 63 -1.22 -4.28 -1.32
C ARG A 63 -0.46 -5.58 -1.10
N TRP A 64 0.11 -5.70 0.09
CA TRP A 64 0.75 -6.93 0.52
C TRP A 64 0.51 -7.19 1.99
N ALA A 65 0.60 -8.46 2.36
CA ALA A 65 0.51 -8.88 3.75
C ALA A 65 1.37 -10.09 4.05
N LEU A 66 1.74 -10.22 5.32
CA LEU A 66 2.51 -11.33 5.86
C LEU A 66 1.82 -11.88 7.10
N ASP A 67 1.60 -13.18 7.11
CA ASP A 67 1.26 -13.94 8.31
C ASP A 67 2.51 -14.28 9.13
N ARG A 68 2.32 -14.52 10.44
CA ARG A 68 3.36 -14.97 11.37
C ARG A 68 4.56 -14.01 11.45
N VAL A 69 4.27 -12.71 11.50
CA VAL A 69 5.27 -11.65 11.75
C VAL A 69 5.30 -11.33 13.25
N PRO A 70 6.33 -11.80 13.98
CA PRO A 70 6.42 -11.55 15.41
C PRO A 70 6.76 -10.09 15.71
N ALA A 71 6.38 -9.64 16.91
CA ALA A 71 6.64 -8.26 17.39
C ALA A 71 8.11 -7.83 17.23
N GLY A 72 9.05 -8.75 17.52
CA GLY A 72 10.48 -8.52 17.40
C GLY A 72 10.98 -8.23 15.99
N ARG A 73 10.15 -8.45 14.97
CA ARG A 73 10.41 -8.06 13.57
C ARG A 73 9.58 -6.85 13.16
N ALA A 74 8.27 -6.87 13.41
CA ALA A 74 7.35 -5.83 12.98
C ALA A 74 7.67 -4.46 13.61
N VAL A 75 7.78 -4.39 14.94
CA VAL A 75 7.97 -3.14 15.69
C VAL A 75 9.26 -2.40 15.30
N PRO A 76 10.45 -3.03 15.35
CA PRO A 76 11.66 -2.33 14.93
C PRO A 76 11.67 -2.02 13.43
N GLY A 77 10.98 -2.83 12.60
CA GLY A 77 10.77 -2.54 11.17
C GLY A 77 9.97 -1.25 10.96
N LEU A 78 8.80 -1.13 11.60
CA LEU A 78 7.95 0.05 11.50
C LEU A 78 8.67 1.32 11.96
N ARG A 79 9.45 1.24 13.04
CA ARG A 79 10.27 2.37 13.51
C ARG A 79 11.30 2.81 12.47
N ARG A 80 12.01 1.87 11.83
CA ARG A 80 12.93 2.18 10.73
C ARG A 80 12.20 2.81 9.56
N LEU A 81 11.06 2.23 9.17
CA LEU A 81 10.25 2.71 8.06
C LEU A 81 9.73 4.13 8.30
N HIS A 82 9.23 4.41 9.50
CA HIS A 82 8.78 5.75 9.89
C HIS A 82 9.91 6.78 9.75
N GLN A 83 11.11 6.49 10.28
CA GLN A 83 12.25 7.41 10.15
C GLN A 83 12.66 7.60 8.68
N HIS A 84 12.82 6.51 7.93
CA HIS A 84 13.18 6.54 6.51
C HIS A 84 12.19 7.39 5.69
N LEU A 85 10.89 7.16 5.86
CA LEU A 85 9.87 7.90 5.11
C LEU A 85 9.88 9.39 5.45
N LYS A 86 10.03 9.73 6.73
CA LYS A 86 10.14 11.11 7.19
C LYS A 86 11.37 11.81 6.62
N GLU A 87 12.53 11.16 6.65
CA GLU A 87 13.78 11.68 6.10
C GLU A 87 13.73 11.87 4.58
N ASN A 88 12.96 11.02 3.89
CA ASN A 88 12.80 11.09 2.43
C ASN A 88 11.66 12.02 1.98
N GLY A 89 11.07 12.81 2.89
CA GLY A 89 10.08 13.84 2.55
C GLY A 89 8.64 13.36 2.43
N TRP A 90 8.29 12.21 3.03
CA TRP A 90 6.89 11.85 3.25
C TRP A 90 6.31 12.58 4.46
N GLU A 91 5.07 13.04 4.34
CA GLU A 91 4.29 13.56 5.44
C GLU A 91 3.68 12.41 6.23
N VAL A 92 3.93 12.35 7.53
CA VAL A 92 3.32 11.34 8.42
C VAL A 92 1.96 11.86 8.87
N THR A 93 0.88 11.24 8.39
CA THR A 93 -0.49 11.61 8.76
C THR A 93 -0.96 10.90 10.03
N SER A 94 -0.42 9.71 10.30
CA SER A 94 -0.65 8.99 11.55
C SER A 94 0.51 8.04 11.84
N TYR A 95 0.97 8.01 13.09
CA TYR A 95 1.90 7.02 13.58
C TYR A 95 1.50 6.60 14.99
N ARG A 96 1.17 5.33 15.16
CA ARG A 96 0.73 4.76 16.44
C ARG A 96 1.63 3.59 16.78
N GLU A 97 2.32 3.73 17.90
CA GLU A 97 2.97 2.61 18.56
C GLU A 97 1.94 1.97 19.50
N GLY A 98 1.47 0.77 19.15
CA GLY A 98 0.47 0.05 19.92
C GLY A 98 0.95 -0.25 21.35
N GLY A 99 0.08 -0.01 22.33
CA GLY A 99 0.26 -0.50 23.71
C GLY A 99 0.09 -2.02 23.81
N ALA A 100 -0.09 -2.56 25.01
CA ALA A 100 -0.09 -4.00 25.27
C ALA A 100 -1.10 -4.86 24.45
N ALA A 101 -2.07 -4.24 23.77
CA ALA A 101 -3.02 -4.91 22.87
C ALA A 101 -3.45 -4.03 21.67
N GLY A 102 -2.71 -2.96 21.36
CA GLY A 102 -3.08 -2.04 20.29
C GLY A 102 -2.35 -2.35 19.00
N ASP A 103 -3.03 -2.12 17.87
CA ASP A 103 -2.39 -2.17 16.55
C ASP A 103 -1.30 -1.11 16.44
N TRP A 104 -0.30 -1.41 15.62
CA TRP A 104 0.76 -0.49 15.27
C TRP A 104 0.51 0.00 13.86
N ASP A 105 0.37 1.31 13.70
CA ASP A 105 -0.04 1.92 12.44
C ASP A 105 0.97 2.97 11.99
N LEU A 106 1.21 3.02 10.68
CA LEU A 106 1.92 4.09 10.02
C LEU A 106 1.18 4.46 8.74
N PHE A 107 0.71 5.70 8.66
CA PHE A 107 0.11 6.28 7.48
C PHE A 107 0.94 7.49 7.05
N VAL A 108 1.28 7.51 5.76
CA VAL A 108 2.04 8.60 5.17
C VAL A 108 1.43 9.03 3.84
N GLN A 109 1.69 10.28 3.48
CA GLN A 109 1.28 10.84 2.20
C GLN A 109 2.36 11.73 1.60
N ARG A 110 2.23 12.00 0.31
CA ARG A 110 3.03 12.96 -0.44
C ARG A 110 2.16 13.64 -1.50
N ASP A 111 2.60 14.79 -1.99
CA ASP A 111 1.99 15.52 -3.10
C ASP A 111 0.49 15.80 -2.84
N GLY A 112 0.19 16.40 -1.69
CA GLY A 112 -1.20 16.73 -1.31
C GLY A 112 -2.10 15.52 -1.07
N GLY A 113 -1.53 14.32 -0.94
CA GLY A 113 -2.27 13.08 -0.78
C GLY A 113 -2.43 12.28 -2.06
N ASP A 114 -1.79 12.67 -3.16
CA ASP A 114 -1.80 11.91 -4.41
C ASP A 114 -1.05 10.58 -4.28
N GLU A 115 0.06 10.56 -3.55
CA GLU A 115 0.71 9.31 -3.16
C GLU A 115 0.46 9.03 -1.68
N ARG A 116 0.10 7.78 -1.37
CA ARG A 116 -0.20 7.33 0.01
C ARG A 116 0.43 5.98 0.28
N MET A 117 0.88 5.76 1.51
CA MET A 117 1.23 4.43 1.99
C MET A 117 0.66 4.20 3.38
N SER A 118 0.30 2.94 3.63
CA SER A 118 -0.31 2.51 4.89
C SER A 118 0.32 1.20 5.32
N PHE A 119 0.67 1.11 6.60
CA PHE A 119 1.24 -0.07 7.21
C PHE A 119 0.57 -0.31 8.56
N THR A 120 0.15 -1.55 8.79
CA THR A 120 -0.45 -1.95 10.07
C THR A 120 0.09 -3.30 10.50
N TRP A 121 0.49 -3.40 11.76
CA TRP A 121 0.78 -4.68 12.41
C TRP A 121 -0.25 -4.96 13.50
N PHE A 122 -0.82 -6.16 13.43
CA PHE A 122 -1.84 -6.69 14.34
C PHE A 122 -1.19 -7.68 15.31
N PRO A 123 -0.97 -7.31 16.58
CA PRO A 123 -0.27 -8.17 17.54
C PRO A 123 -1.00 -9.46 17.89
N ASP A 124 -2.34 -9.43 17.88
CA ASP A 124 -3.22 -10.54 18.25
C ASP A 124 -3.13 -11.74 17.31
N ARG A 125 -2.80 -11.50 16.04
CA ARG A 125 -2.68 -12.52 14.98
C ARG A 125 -1.31 -12.56 14.30
N GLU A 126 -0.34 -11.80 14.80
CA GLU A 126 0.99 -11.64 14.20
C GLU A 126 0.92 -11.35 12.70
N TYR A 127 0.02 -10.46 12.30
CA TYR A 127 -0.27 -10.18 10.90
C TYR A 127 0.21 -8.78 10.53
N PHE A 128 0.94 -8.65 9.43
CA PHE A 128 1.44 -7.37 8.94
C PHE A 128 0.82 -7.06 7.59
N MET A 129 0.25 -5.87 7.43
CA MET A 129 -0.24 -5.35 6.16
C MET A 129 0.56 -4.13 5.76
N GLY A 130 0.82 -4.00 4.47
CA GLY A 130 1.43 -2.83 3.87
C GLY A 130 0.86 -2.56 2.48
N GLY A 131 0.97 -1.33 2.02
CA GLY A 131 0.57 -1.01 0.66
C GLY A 131 0.85 0.43 0.28
N ALA A 132 0.82 0.67 -1.02
CA ALA A 132 1.02 1.97 -1.62
C ALA A 132 -0.10 2.25 -2.63
N THR A 133 -0.54 3.50 -2.67
CA THR A 133 -1.51 4.00 -3.65
C THR A 133 -0.87 5.18 -4.37
N GLY A 134 -0.94 5.14 -5.70
CA GLY A 134 -0.45 6.22 -6.56
C GLY A 134 -1.50 7.29 -6.83
N SER A 135 -1.06 8.31 -7.56
CA SER A 135 -1.90 9.42 -8.01
C SER A 135 -2.97 8.96 -8.98
N CYS A 136 -4.01 9.78 -9.12
CA CYS A 136 -4.99 9.63 -10.19
C CYS A 136 -4.37 9.92 -11.56
N ALA A 137 -4.79 9.18 -12.58
CA ALA A 137 -4.55 9.50 -13.97
C ALA A 137 -5.75 9.10 -14.83
N SER A 138 -5.85 9.74 -15.99
CA SER A 138 -6.87 9.41 -16.99
C SER A 138 -6.42 8.21 -17.83
N ASP A 139 -7.33 7.29 -18.08
CA ASP A 139 -7.18 6.23 -19.08
C ASP A 139 -7.37 6.84 -20.48
N PRO A 140 -6.33 6.85 -21.33
CA PRO A 140 -6.44 7.36 -22.69
C PRO A 140 -7.36 6.51 -23.58
N GLY A 141 -7.67 5.28 -23.18
CA GLY A 141 -8.55 4.36 -23.90
C GLY A 141 -10.00 4.37 -23.41
N TRP A 142 -10.35 5.24 -22.46
CA TRP A 142 -11.70 5.31 -21.92
C TRP A 142 -12.73 5.74 -22.98
N GLU A 143 -13.83 5.00 -23.06
CA GLU A 143 -15.00 5.34 -23.89
C GLU A 143 -16.26 5.54 -23.04
N ASP A 144 -17.17 6.39 -23.52
CA ASP A 144 -18.46 6.62 -22.86
C ASP A 144 -19.25 5.31 -22.74
N GLY A 145 -19.48 4.86 -21.51
CA GLY A 145 -20.18 3.60 -21.20
C GLY A 145 -19.29 2.50 -20.64
N ASP A 146 -17.97 2.71 -20.55
CA ASP A 146 -17.07 1.83 -19.83
C ASP A 146 -17.43 1.76 -18.33
N VAL A 147 -17.22 0.60 -17.73
CA VAL A 147 -17.61 0.32 -16.33
C VAL A 147 -16.38 0.02 -15.50
N GLY A 148 -16.23 0.75 -14.40
CA GLY A 148 -15.19 0.50 -13.41
C GLY A 148 -13.89 1.27 -13.69
N PRO A 149 -12.97 1.28 -12.72
CA PRO A 149 -11.64 1.84 -12.92
C PRO A 149 -10.82 0.94 -13.87
N SER A 150 -10.07 1.57 -14.75
CA SER A 150 -9.14 0.86 -15.63
C SER A 150 -7.98 0.25 -14.84
N GLY A 151 -7.33 -0.79 -15.38
CA GLY A 151 -6.14 -1.39 -14.77
C GLY A 151 -6.43 -2.49 -13.74
N ASP A 152 -7.67 -2.98 -13.67
CA ASP A 152 -8.00 -4.21 -12.94
C ASP A 152 -7.41 -5.46 -13.61
N GLY A 153 -7.27 -6.54 -12.82
CA GLY A 153 -6.77 -7.83 -13.31
C GLY A 153 -5.26 -7.90 -13.57
N LEU A 154 -4.51 -6.86 -13.20
CA LEU A 154 -3.05 -6.87 -13.27
C LEU A 154 -2.45 -7.72 -12.14
N TRP A 155 -1.41 -8.48 -12.48
CA TRP A 155 -0.65 -9.28 -11.53
C TRP A 155 0.60 -8.53 -11.09
N PRO A 156 0.85 -8.35 -9.79
CA PRO A 156 2.11 -7.77 -9.33
C PRO A 156 3.28 -8.70 -9.64
N PRO A 157 4.50 -8.16 -9.70
CA PRO A 157 5.70 -8.96 -9.54
C PRO A 157 5.75 -9.65 -8.17
N VAL A 158 6.62 -10.65 -8.06
CA VAL A 158 6.96 -11.25 -6.77
C VAL A 158 7.56 -10.18 -5.85
N LEU A 159 7.02 -10.05 -4.63
CA LEU A 159 7.55 -9.16 -3.60
C LEU A 159 8.54 -9.92 -2.72
N GLY A 160 9.70 -9.34 -2.45
CA GLY A 160 10.68 -9.97 -1.57
C GLY A 160 11.89 -9.07 -1.34
N PRO A 161 12.85 -9.49 -0.51
CA PRO A 161 14.06 -8.69 -0.29
C PRO A 161 14.77 -8.44 -1.61
N ALA A 162 15.17 -7.19 -1.86
CA ALA A 162 15.95 -6.86 -3.05
C ALA A 162 17.20 -7.75 -3.13
N GLN A 163 17.35 -8.50 -4.23
CA GLN A 163 18.55 -9.29 -4.47
C GLN A 163 19.73 -8.32 -4.67
N ARG A 164 20.64 -8.28 -3.71
CA ARG A 164 21.94 -7.64 -3.90
C ARG A 164 22.73 -8.50 -4.88
N ASN A 165 22.89 -8.00 -6.11
CA ASN A 165 23.95 -8.47 -7.00
C ASN A 165 25.31 -8.00 -6.47
#